data_AF-A0A947XDD0-F1
#
_entry.id   AF-A0A947XDD0-F1
#
_cell.length_a   1.000
_cell.length_b   1.000
_cell.length_c   1.000
_cell.angle_alpha   90.00
_cell.angle_beta   90.00
_cell.angle_gamma   90.00
#
_symmetry.space_group_name_H-M   'P 1'
#
loop_
_entity.id
_entity.type
_entity.pdbx_description
1 polymer ?
#
loop_
_entity_poly.entity_id
_entity_poly.type
_entity_poly.pdbx_seq_one_letter_code
_entity_poly.pdbx_strand_id
1 'polypeptide(L)'
;CLVEGTPDQEAIIRSVHDMIKEVQKYVPGYTLVNGPVFDGNRVSVFMQVEGLGDYLPKYAGNLDIMTAAAARTAEMFAEEILSGKLTLEPTVSA
;
A
#
# COMPACT_ATOMS: atom_id res chain seq x y z
N CYS A 1 -7.69 11.62 -7.26
CA CYS A 1 -6.80 11.79 -8.43
C CYS A 1 -7.56 12.46 -9.57
N LEU A 2 -6.97 13.42 -10.27
CA LEU A 2 -7.47 13.90 -11.56
C LEU A 2 -6.80 13.07 -12.66
N VAL A 3 -7.56 12.63 -13.66
CA VAL A 3 -7.05 11.87 -14.81
C VAL A 3 -7.14 12.68 -16.10
N GLU A 4 -6.29 12.37 -17.07
CA GLU A 4 -6.37 12.95 -18.40
C GLU A 4 -7.51 12.31 -19.20
N GLY A 5 -8.33 13.14 -19.84
CA GLY A 5 -9.45 12.68 -20.65
C GLY A 5 -10.58 12.00 -19.85
N THR A 6 -11.33 11.14 -20.53
CA THR A 6 -12.43 10.38 -19.92
C THR A 6 -11.86 9.15 -19.18
N PRO A 7 -12.14 8.97 -17.88
CA PRO A 7 -11.65 7.82 -17.14
C PRO A 7 -12.20 6.50 -17.68
N ASP A 8 -11.30 5.54 -17.94
CA ASP A 8 -11.69 4.13 -18.07
C ASP A 8 -12.02 3.58 -16.67
N GLN A 9 -13.30 3.66 -16.30
CA GLN A 9 -13.74 3.33 -14.94
C GLN A 9 -13.48 1.87 -14.60
N GLU A 10 -13.72 0.94 -15.54
CA GLU A 10 -13.54 -0.49 -15.29
C GLU A 10 -12.06 -0.83 -15.07
N ALA A 11 -11.17 -0.29 -15.92
CA ALA A 11 -9.73 -0.51 -15.75
C ALA A 11 -9.22 0.09 -14.44
N ILE A 12 -9.70 1.28 -14.05
CA ILE A 12 -9.33 1.93 -12.80
C ILE A 12 -9.83 1.14 -11.60
N ILE A 13 -11.10 0.71 -11.60
CA ILE A 13 -11.67 -0.11 -10.53
C ILE A 13 -10.85 -1.39 -10.36
N ARG A 14 -10.54 -2.10 -11.46
CA ARG A 14 -9.71 -3.30 -11.43
C ARG A 14 -8.33 -3.02 -10.84
N SER A 15 -7.65 -1.97 -11.32
CA SER A 15 -6.33 -1.58 -10.82
C SER A 15 -6.33 -1.24 -9.32
N VAL A 16 -7.37 -0.56 -8.83
CA VAL A 16 -7.53 -0.24 -7.40
C VAL A 16 -7.70 -1.53 -6.59
N HIS A 17 -8.56 -2.45 -7.03
CA HIS A 17 -8.76 -3.73 -6.33
C HIS A 17 -7.50 -4.60 -6.32
N ASP A 18 -6.74 -4.61 -7.41
CA ASP A 18 -5.48 -5.35 -7.47
C ASP A 18 -4.45 -4.75 -6.51
N MET A 19 -4.34 -3.42 -6.45
CA MET A 19 -3.46 -2.74 -5.49
C MET A 19 -3.87 -3.01 -4.04
N ILE A 20 -5.17 -3.01 -3.73
CA ILE A 20 -5.65 -3.34 -2.38
C ILE A 20 -5.21 -4.74 -1.97
N LYS A 21 -5.35 -5.73 -2.85
CA LYS A 21 -4.88 -7.10 -2.57
C LYS A 21 -3.39 -7.17 -2.30
N GLU A 22 -2.59 -6.38 -3.02
CA GLU A 22 -1.14 -6.31 -2.79
C GLU A 22 -0.81 -5.71 -1.43
N VAL A 23 -1.46 -4.60 -1.05
CA VAL A 23 -1.26 -3.96 0.27
C VAL A 23 -1.75 -4.87 1.41
N GLN A 24 -2.86 -5.58 1.19
CA GLN A 24 -3.44 -6.50 2.18
C GLN A 24 -2.52 -7.68 2.53
N LYS A 25 -1.48 -7.97 1.74
CA LYS A 25 -0.47 -8.97 2.09
C LYS A 25 0.29 -8.61 3.36
N TYR A 26 0.41 -7.33 3.68
CA TYR A 26 1.10 -6.85 4.89
C TYR A 26 0.23 -5.94 5.78
N VAL A 27 -0.93 -5.44 5.29
CA VAL A 27 -1.94 -4.73 6.12
C VAL A 27 -3.35 -5.27 5.83
N PRO A 28 -3.78 -6.37 6.45
CA PRO A 28 -5.08 -7.00 6.18
C PRO A 28 -6.29 -6.08 6.38
N GLY A 29 -6.19 -5.11 7.30
CA GLY A 29 -7.25 -4.12 7.56
C GLY A 29 -7.33 -2.97 6.56
N TYR A 30 -6.52 -2.96 5.50
CA TYR A 30 -6.56 -1.97 4.43
C TYR A 30 -7.72 -2.24 3.47
N THR A 31 -8.79 -1.45 3.57
CA THR A 31 -10.07 -1.75 2.90
C THR A 31 -10.72 -0.50 2.31
N LEU A 32 -11.52 -0.70 1.26
CA LEU A 32 -12.38 0.35 0.72
C LEU A 32 -13.57 0.58 1.64
N VAL A 33 -13.86 1.85 1.95
CA VAL A 33 -15.13 2.22 2.59
C VAL A 33 -16.29 2.04 1.60
N ASN A 34 -16.05 2.43 0.34
CA ASN A 34 -16.94 2.25 -0.82
C ASN A 34 -16.08 2.11 -2.08
N GLY A 35 -16.67 1.67 -3.21
CA GLY A 35 -15.98 1.66 -4.50
C GLY A 35 -15.52 3.06 -4.95
N PRO A 36 -14.57 3.16 -5.91
CA PRO A 36 -14.11 4.44 -6.45
C PRO A 36 -15.27 5.30 -6.96
N VAL A 37 -15.27 6.58 -6.60
CA VAL A 37 -16.27 7.57 -7.03
C VAL A 37 -15.72 8.38 -8.19
N PHE A 38 -16.46 8.45 -9.29
CA PHE A 38 -16.09 9.18 -10.50
C PHE A 38 -16.94 10.45 -10.64
N ASP A 39 -16.28 11.60 -10.80
CA ASP A 39 -16.88 12.91 -11.00
C ASP A 39 -16.15 13.63 -12.15
N GLY A 40 -16.69 13.53 -13.36
CA GLY A 40 -15.99 13.92 -14.58
C GLY A 40 -14.69 13.13 -14.75
N ASN A 41 -13.55 13.82 -14.77
CA ASN A 41 -12.22 13.21 -14.80
C ASN A 41 -11.57 13.13 -13.40
N ARG A 42 -12.32 13.31 -12.32
CA ARG A 42 -11.84 13.12 -10.94
C ARG A 42 -12.26 11.75 -10.43
N VAL A 43 -11.29 11.03 -9.87
CA VAL A 43 -11.50 9.75 -9.18
C VAL A 43 -11.18 9.92 -7.71
N SER A 44 -12.13 9.62 -6.84
CA SER A 44 -11.97 9.65 -5.38
C SER A 44 -12.05 8.24 -4.82
N VAL A 45 -11.09 7.89 -3.96
CA VAL A 45 -11.01 6.58 -3.29
C VAL A 45 -11.01 6.81 -1.79
N PHE A 46 -11.91 6.14 -1.08
CA PHE A 46 -12.06 6.28 0.37
C PHE A 46 -11.61 4.98 1.03
N MET A 47 -10.56 5.07 1.84
CA MET A 47 -9.93 3.92 2.49
C MET A 47 -10.13 3.97 4.00
N GLN A 48 -10.28 2.79 4.59
CA GLN A 48 -10.13 2.55 6.01
C GLN A 48 -8.89 1.68 6.22
N VAL A 49 -8.16 1.98 7.29
CA VAL A 49 -6.99 1.18 7.71
C VAL A 49 -7.19 0.81 9.16
N GLU A 50 -7.52 -0.46 9.40
CA GLU A 50 -7.51 -1.05 10.73
C GLU A 50 -6.14 -1.69 10.98
N GLY A 51 -5.50 -1.36 12.11
CA GLY A 51 -4.25 -1.99 12.51
C GLY A 51 -4.45 -3.41 13.03
N LEU A 52 -3.40 -4.22 12.97
CA LEU A 52 -3.44 -5.62 13.41
C LEU A 52 -3.72 -5.78 14.92
N GLY A 53 -3.32 -4.80 15.73
CA GLY A 53 -3.54 -4.83 17.16
C GLY A 53 -2.40 -5.50 17.95
N ASP A 54 -1.24 -5.70 17.35
CA ASP A 54 -0.13 -6.47 17.94
C ASP A 54 0.45 -5.82 19.20
N TYR A 55 0.55 -4.50 19.20
CA TYR A 55 1.00 -3.69 20.34
C TYR A 55 0.10 -2.47 20.55
N LEU A 56 -0.20 -1.75 19.46
CA LEU A 56 -1.11 -0.61 19.47
C LEU A 56 -2.57 -1.07 19.33
N PRO A 57 -3.56 -0.31 19.82
CA PRO A 57 -4.97 -0.61 19.56
C PRO A 57 -5.30 -0.64 18.06
N LYS A 58 -6.31 -1.42 17.66
CA LYS A 58 -6.69 -1.58 16.24
C LYS A 58 -7.04 -0.29 15.50
N TYR A 59 -7.48 0.77 16.19
CA TYR A 59 -7.75 2.06 15.57
C TYR A 59 -6.48 2.80 15.12
N ALA A 60 -5.30 2.38 15.61
CA ALA A 60 -4.01 2.98 15.28
C ALA A 60 -3.45 2.46 13.93
N GLY A 61 -4.33 2.21 12.95
CA GLY A 61 -3.94 1.67 11.64
C GLY A 61 -3.02 2.59 10.85
N ASN A 62 -2.99 3.89 11.17
CA ASN A 62 -2.03 4.85 10.61
C ASN A 62 -0.58 4.55 11.01
N LEU A 63 -0.35 4.02 12.22
CA LEU A 63 0.98 3.62 12.67
C LEU A 63 1.32 2.22 12.16
N ASP A 64 0.35 1.32 12.24
CA ASP A 64 0.48 -0.07 11.81
C ASP A 64 0.89 -0.19 10.33
N ILE A 65 0.27 0.62 9.44
CA ILE A 65 0.62 0.63 8.01
C ILE A 65 2.05 1.11 7.76
N MET A 66 2.57 2.06 8.54
CA MET A 66 3.96 2.51 8.40
C MET A 66 4.93 1.41 8.80
N THR A 67 4.67 0.74 9.94
CA THR A 67 5.55 -0.32 10.44
C THR A 67 5.49 -1.57 9.56
N ALA A 68 4.30 -1.96 9.09
CA ALA A 68 4.14 -3.09 8.18
C ALA A 68 4.81 -2.83 6.82
N ALA A 69 4.70 -1.61 6.28
CA ALA A 69 5.38 -1.25 5.03
C ALA A 69 6.91 -1.24 5.19
N ALA A 70 7.42 -0.74 6.31
CA ALA A 70 8.86 -0.78 6.62
C ALA A 70 9.37 -2.22 6.74
N ALA A 71 8.64 -3.09 7.45
CA ALA A 71 8.97 -4.50 7.57
C ALA A 71 8.97 -5.20 6.20
N ARG A 72 7.92 -5.01 5.39
CA ARG A 72 7.83 -5.60 4.05
C ARG A 72 8.96 -5.14 3.14
N THR A 73 9.35 -3.87 3.22
CA THR A 73 10.49 -3.33 2.45
C THR A 73 11.80 -4.00 2.87
N ALA A 74 12.03 -4.17 4.17
CA ALA A 74 13.21 -4.84 4.69
C ALA A 74 13.25 -6.33 4.29
N GLU A 75 12.11 -7.02 4.32
CA GLU A 75 11.96 -8.40 3.83
C GLU A 75 12.33 -8.52 2.35
N MET A 76 11.84 -7.60 1.50
CA MET A 76 12.19 -7.58 0.07
C MET A 76 13.69 -7.41 -0.16
N PHE A 77 14.36 -6.54 0.62
CA PHE A 77 15.82 -6.45 0.58
C PHE A 77 16.49 -7.74 1.03
N ALA A 78 16.02 -8.35 2.12
CA ALA A 78 16.58 -9.59 2.62
C ALA A 78 16.43 -10.74 1.60
N GLU A 79 15.28 -10.87 0.95
CA GLU A 79 15.02 -11.83 -0.14
C GLU A 79 16.05 -11.64 -1.29
N GLU A 80 16.26 -10.41 -1.74
CA GLU A 80 17.19 -10.12 -2.84
C GLU A 80 18.67 -10.31 -2.44
N ILE A 81 19.04 -9.98 -1.19
CA ILE A 81 20.38 -10.26 -0.64
C ILE A 81 20.63 -11.78 -0.56
N LEU A 82 19.68 -12.54 -0.02
CA LEU A 82 19.78 -14.00 0.08
C LEU A 82 19.84 -14.67 -1.31
N SER A 83 19.20 -14.08 -2.31
CA SER A 83 19.29 -14.55 -3.70
C SER A 83 20.59 -14.13 -4.42
N GLY A 84 21.42 -13.29 -3.80
CA GLY A 84 22.66 -12.77 -4.36
C GLY A 84 22.48 -11.68 -5.42
N LYS A 85 21.27 -11.14 -5.60
CA LYS A 85 20.96 -10.08 -6.57
C LYS A 85 21.23 -8.67 -6.04
N LEU A 86 21.26 -8.51 -4.72
CA LEU A 86 21.48 -7.23 -4.04
C LEU A 86 22.62 -7.36 -3.04
N THR A 87 23.59 -6.45 -3.13
CA THR A 87 24.62 -6.25 -2.11
C THR A 87 24.50 -4.81 -1.62
N LEU A 88 24.22 -4.63 -0.33
CA LEU A 88 24.16 -3.30 0.27
C LEU A 88 25.53 -2.95 0.86
N GLU A 89 26.08 -1.81 0.43
CA GLU A 89 27.30 -1.26 1.00
C GLU A 89 26.96 -0.08 1.93
N PRO A 90 27.61 0.04 3.10
CA PRO A 90 27.45 1.21 3.95
C PRO A 90 27.84 2.48 3.19
N THR A 91 26.96 3.47 3.17
CA THR A 91 27.35 4.82 2.74
C THR A 91 28.26 5.40 3.81
N VAL A 92 29.50 5.74 3.45
CA VAL A 92 30.40 6.48 4.33
C VAL A 92 29.79 7.87 4.51
N SER A 93 29.26 8.15 5.71
CA SER A 93 28.79 9.49 6.07
C SER A 93 29.99 10.45 6.01
N ALA A 94 29.84 11.58 5.33
CA ALA A 94 30.76 12.71 5.44
C ALA A 94 30.62 13.41 6.78
#